data_AF-A0A9E2MPD1-F1
#
_entry.id   AF-A0A9E2MPD1-F1
#
_cell.length_a   1.000
_cell.length_b   1.000
_cell.length_c   1.000
_cell.angle_alpha   90.00
_cell.angle_beta   90.00
_cell.angle_gamma   90.00
#
_symmetry.space_group_name_H-M   'P 1'
#
loop_
_entity.id
_entity.type
_entity.pdbx_description
1 polymer ?
#
loop_
_entity_poly.entity_id
_entity_poly.type
_entity_poly.pdbx_seq_one_letter_code
_entity_poly.pdbx_strand_id
1 'polypeptide(L)'
;EELISYPRFTKEELDGTVVNKGREVFLTTKGKKEYEVIKKSEILEMNFHLESFRNLVPFASNKIVFLAHRFNEIPLRDKIVSELRRVNFDVKEGKLEDLGYISEDILNKIKESGFFLALLTPSKEFKNSAYSTSSWILMEIGAAIAFGRKVLILSEDCIDQDEYAGKLQRDCEYTTFNRSNFDDKLKVAIARITKEWEKQN
;
A
#
# COMPACT_ATOMS: atom_id res chain seq x y z
N GLU A 1 25.21 17.09 14.35
CA GLU A 1 24.59 15.99 15.11
C GLU A 1 23.09 16.17 15.03
N GLU A 2 22.38 15.28 14.33
CA GLU A 2 20.92 15.37 14.16
C GLU A 2 20.22 14.55 15.25
N LEU A 3 19.37 15.21 16.04
CA LEU A 3 18.49 14.58 17.03
C LEU A 3 17.28 13.97 16.32
N ILE A 4 17.26 12.64 16.23
CA ILE A 4 16.12 11.87 15.74
C ILE A 4 15.06 11.81 16.86
N SER A 5 13.85 12.24 16.56
CA SER A 5 12.69 12.16 17.47
C SER A 5 12.13 10.73 17.42
N TYR A 6 12.07 10.07 18.58
CA TYR A 6 11.57 8.71 18.72
C TYR A 6 10.08 8.70 19.09
N PRO A 7 9.25 7.79 18.53
CA PRO A 7 7.79 7.83 18.63
C PRO A 7 7.20 7.60 20.03
N ARG A 8 8.02 7.31 21.06
CA ARG A 8 7.59 7.27 22.47
C ARG A 8 7.77 8.58 23.23
N PHE A 9 8.53 9.53 22.69
CA PHE A 9 8.88 10.76 23.40
C PHE A 9 8.78 11.96 22.44
N THR A 10 8.08 13.01 22.85
CA THR A 10 7.99 14.23 22.04
C THR A 10 9.36 14.90 21.99
N LYS A 11 9.60 15.72 20.95
CA LYS A 11 10.86 16.52 20.83
C LYS A 11 11.17 17.36 22.08
N GLU A 12 10.17 17.64 22.91
CA GLU A 12 10.27 18.47 24.11
C GLU A 12 10.82 17.70 25.33
N GLU A 13 10.71 16.36 25.33
CA GLU A 13 11.07 15.47 26.45
C GLU A 13 12.54 14.99 26.42
N LEU A 14 13.21 15.10 25.27
CA LEU A 14 14.56 14.60 25.04
C LEU A 14 15.60 15.71 25.21
N ASP A 15 16.48 15.60 26.20
CA ASP A 15 17.67 16.45 26.31
C ASP A 15 18.86 15.74 25.66
N GLY A 16 18.89 15.78 24.33
CA GLY A 16 20.09 16.14 23.58
C GLY A 16 21.36 15.29 23.62
N THR A 17 21.50 14.19 24.38
CA THR A 17 22.80 13.48 24.45
C THR A 17 22.69 11.98 24.19
N VAL A 18 23.02 11.58 22.96
CA VAL A 18 23.23 10.18 22.58
C VAL A 18 24.67 9.81 22.93
N VAL A 19 24.88 9.10 24.05
CA VAL A 19 26.21 8.61 24.42
C VAL A 19 26.43 7.23 23.81
N ASN A 20 27.32 7.13 22.83
CA ASN A 20 27.69 5.85 22.23
C ASN A 20 28.81 5.19 23.05
N LYS A 21 28.49 4.12 23.78
CA LYS A 21 29.47 3.25 24.46
C LYS A 21 29.38 1.82 23.92
N GLY A 22 29.78 1.63 22.67
CA GLY A 22 29.96 0.29 22.08
C GLY A 22 28.67 -0.32 21.51
N ARG A 23 28.08 -1.32 22.19
CA ARG A 23 26.89 -2.08 21.72
C ARG A 23 25.56 -1.51 22.24
N GLU A 24 25.61 -0.41 22.98
CA GLU A 24 24.46 0.15 23.69
C GLU A 24 24.37 1.66 23.46
N VAL A 25 23.14 2.15 23.31
CA VAL A 25 22.83 3.56 23.17
C VAL A 25 21.96 3.98 24.35
N PHE A 26 22.31 5.10 24.96
CA PHE A 26 21.63 5.64 26.14
C PHE A 26 20.85 6.89 25.73
N LEU A 27 19.57 6.97 26.13
CA LEU A 27 18.72 8.15 25.99
C LEU A 27 18.45 8.77 27.37
N THR A 28 18.48 10.10 27.45
CA THR A 28 18.18 10.84 28.69
C THR A 28 16.92 11.69 28.51
N THR A 29 15.91 11.44 29.35
CA THR A 29 14.70 12.27 29.43
C THR A 29 14.84 13.35 30.51
N LYS A 30 14.31 14.55 30.28
CA LYS A 30 14.39 15.66 31.24
C LYS A 30 13.84 15.26 32.62
N GLY A 31 14.67 15.43 33.65
CA GLY A 31 14.26 15.32 35.05
C GLY A 31 14.38 13.94 35.71
N LYS A 32 14.76 12.89 34.97
CA LYS A 32 15.04 11.56 35.55
C LYS A 32 16.38 11.02 35.07
N LYS A 33 17.27 10.68 36.00
CA LYS A 33 18.50 9.90 35.74
C LYS A 33 18.17 8.40 35.57
N GLU A 34 17.14 8.08 34.81
CA GLU A 34 16.85 6.69 34.42
C GLU A 34 17.40 6.50 33.01
N TYR A 35 18.37 5.61 32.88
CA TYR A 35 18.96 5.25 31.60
C TYR A 35 18.23 4.01 31.10
N GLU A 36 17.49 4.12 30.00
CA GLU A 36 16.99 2.94 29.30
C GLU A 36 18.08 2.49 28.31
N VAL A 37 18.58 1.26 28.51
CA VAL A 37 19.59 0.67 27.63
C VAL A 37 18.87 0.04 26.45
N ILE A 38 18.93 0.70 25.30
CA ILE A 38 18.40 0.13 24.05
C ILE A 38 19.53 -0.64 23.37
N LYS A 39 19.29 -1.92 23.04
CA LYS A 39 20.31 -2.74 22.38
C LYS A 39 20.50 -2.24 20.95
N LYS A 40 21.75 -2.18 20.50
CA LYS A 40 22.09 -1.76 19.12
C LYS A 40 21.40 -2.61 18.04
N SER A 41 21.05 -3.86 18.33
CA SER A 41 20.25 -4.71 17.43
C SER A 41 18.83 -4.20 17.23
N GLU A 42 18.18 -3.72 18.29
CA GLU A 42 16.81 -3.17 18.25
C GLU A 42 16.81 -1.83 17.49
N ILE A 43 17.86 -1.02 17.67
CA ILE A 43 18.05 0.21 16.88
C ILE A 43 18.31 -0.10 15.41
N LEU A 44 19.05 -1.17 15.10
CA LEU A 44 19.27 -1.59 13.72
C LEU A 44 17.97 -2.07 13.06
N GLU A 45 17.14 -2.83 13.77
CA GLU A 45 15.81 -3.27 13.29
C GLU A 45 14.86 -2.07 13.10
N MET A 46 14.85 -1.13 14.04
CA MET A 46 14.07 0.11 13.92
C MET A 46 14.57 1.00 12.78
N ASN A 47 15.88 1.12 12.59
CA ASN A 47 16.48 1.85 11.47
C ASN A 47 16.23 1.13 10.14
N PHE A 48 16.22 -0.20 10.09
CA PHE A 48 15.84 -0.95 8.90
C PHE A 48 14.38 -0.69 8.53
N HIS A 49 13.48 -0.63 9.52
CA HIS A 49 12.10 -0.20 9.31
C HIS A 49 12.02 1.26 8.84
N LEU A 50 12.75 2.19 9.44
CA LEU A 50 12.76 3.61 9.06
C LEU A 50 13.40 3.87 7.68
N GLU A 51 14.46 3.16 7.32
CA GLU A 51 15.08 3.21 5.99
C GLU A 51 14.16 2.61 4.92
N SER A 52 13.33 1.63 5.27
CA SER A 52 12.25 1.13 4.41
C SER A 52 11.16 2.19 4.17
N PHE A 53 10.96 3.12 5.10
CA PHE A 53 10.09 4.30 4.91
C PHE A 53 10.80 5.47 4.22
N ARG A 54 12.14 5.54 4.24
CA ARG A 54 12.91 6.61 3.58
C ARG A 54 13.18 6.32 2.10
N ASN A 55 13.30 5.05 1.72
CA ASN A 55 13.30 4.62 0.32
C ASN A 55 11.87 4.54 -0.24
N LEU A 56 11.08 5.60 -0.05
CA LEU A 56 9.87 5.83 -0.82
C LEU A 56 10.32 5.97 -2.27
N VAL A 57 10.31 4.85 -2.99
CA VAL A 57 10.33 4.84 -4.45
C VAL A 57 9.36 5.94 -4.88
N PRO A 58 9.75 6.90 -5.74
CA PRO A 58 8.87 7.99 -6.12
C PRO A 58 7.54 7.41 -6.61
N PHE A 59 6.44 8.04 -6.17
CA PHE A 59 5.11 7.70 -6.66
C PHE A 59 5.14 7.62 -8.18
N ALA A 60 4.53 6.60 -8.77
CA ALA A 60 4.56 6.41 -10.22
C ALA A 60 5.98 6.32 -10.82
N SER A 61 6.94 5.67 -10.13
CA SER A 61 8.34 5.53 -10.58
C SER A 61 8.55 4.78 -11.89
N ASN A 62 7.60 3.96 -12.32
CA ASN A 62 7.67 3.22 -13.58
C ASN A 62 6.26 2.92 -14.12
N LYS A 63 6.20 2.44 -15.36
CA LYS A 63 4.96 2.03 -16.05
C LYS A 63 4.52 0.59 -15.73
N ILE A 64 4.79 0.09 -14.53
CA ILE A 64 4.31 -1.22 -14.08
C ILE A 64 3.13 -1.00 -13.13
N VAL A 65 2.01 -1.65 -13.42
CA VAL A 65 0.82 -1.71 -12.56
C VAL A 65 0.74 -3.09 -11.92
N PHE A 66 0.66 -3.15 -10.60
CA PHE A 66 0.18 -4.35 -9.93
C PHE A 66 -1.35 -4.37 -9.96
N LEU A 67 -1.94 -5.41 -10.54
CA LEU A 67 -3.39 -5.62 -10.59
C LEU A 67 -3.80 -6.64 -9.53
N ALA A 68 -4.47 -6.14 -8.49
CA ALA A 68 -5.10 -6.97 -7.46
C ALA A 68 -6.55 -7.27 -7.86
N HIS A 69 -6.90 -8.55 -8.00
CA HIS A 69 -8.23 -8.98 -8.41
C HIS A 69 -8.56 -10.38 -7.90
N ARG A 70 -9.84 -10.78 -7.92
CA ARG A 70 -10.22 -12.18 -7.65
C ARG A 70 -9.96 -13.04 -8.89
N PHE A 71 -9.46 -14.25 -8.69
CA PHE A 71 -9.08 -15.15 -9.79
C PHE A 71 -10.26 -15.61 -10.68
N ASN A 72 -11.49 -15.55 -10.17
CA ASN A 72 -12.70 -15.86 -10.93
C ASN A 72 -13.21 -14.68 -11.77
N GLU A 73 -12.62 -13.49 -11.67
CA GLU A 73 -13.03 -12.27 -12.40
C GLU A 73 -12.27 -12.10 -13.72
N ILE A 74 -12.03 -13.21 -14.43
CA ILE A 74 -11.25 -13.26 -15.68
C ILE A 74 -11.72 -12.22 -16.71
N PRO A 75 -13.04 -12.08 -17.00
CA PRO A 75 -13.49 -11.14 -18.02
C PRO A 75 -13.18 -9.67 -17.71
N LEU A 76 -13.26 -9.27 -16.44
CA LEU A 76 -12.92 -7.90 -16.04
C LEU A 76 -11.41 -7.69 -16.03
N ARG A 77 -10.66 -8.67 -15.50
CA ARG A 77 -9.20 -8.66 -15.49
C ARG A 77 -8.64 -8.51 -16.91
N ASP A 78 -9.14 -9.28 -17.88
CA ASP A 78 -8.62 -9.27 -19.25
C ASP A 78 -8.83 -7.90 -19.91
N LYS A 79 -9.98 -7.28 -19.68
CA LYS A 79 -10.27 -5.92 -20.13
C LYS A 79 -9.29 -4.90 -19.53
N ILE A 80 -9.03 -4.97 -18.23
CA ILE A 80 -8.07 -4.09 -17.54
C ILE A 80 -6.67 -4.25 -18.14
N VAL A 81 -6.20 -5.49 -18.26
CA VAL A 81 -4.85 -5.79 -18.79
C VAL A 81 -4.72 -5.30 -20.23
N SER A 82 -5.74 -5.52 -21.06
CA SER A 82 -5.77 -5.04 -22.45
C SER A 82 -5.66 -3.52 -22.53
N GLU A 83 -6.44 -2.79 -21.73
CA GLU A 83 -6.42 -1.33 -21.74
C GLU A 83 -5.12 -0.75 -21.19
N LEU A 84 -4.55 -1.32 -20.13
CA LEU A 84 -3.24 -0.91 -19.60
C LEU A 84 -2.13 -1.11 -20.64
N ARG A 85 -2.08 -2.27 -21.29
CA ARG A 85 -1.08 -2.55 -22.34
C ARG A 85 -1.25 -1.63 -23.54
N ARG A 86 -2.49 -1.28 -23.90
CA ARG A 86 -2.78 -0.31 -24.98
C ARG A 86 -2.16 1.06 -24.73
N VAL A 87 -2.03 1.48 -23.47
CA VAL A 87 -1.37 2.74 -23.07
C VAL A 87 0.08 2.55 -22.62
N ASN A 88 0.70 1.42 -23.01
CA ASN A 88 2.12 1.10 -22.76
C ASN A 88 2.47 0.94 -21.28
N PHE A 89 1.58 0.33 -20.49
CA PHE A 89 1.88 -0.14 -19.14
C PHE A 89 2.02 -1.66 -19.10
N ASP A 90 3.00 -2.12 -18.33
CA ASP A 90 3.15 -3.52 -17.97
C ASP A 90 2.25 -3.86 -16.78
N VAL A 91 1.81 -5.12 -16.71
CA VAL A 91 0.92 -5.59 -15.64
C VAL A 91 1.55 -6.77 -14.91
N LYS A 92 1.63 -6.66 -13.59
CA LYS A 92 1.95 -7.75 -12.66
C LYS A 92 0.70 -8.12 -11.88
N GLU A 93 0.56 -9.40 -11.54
CA GLU A 93 -0.59 -9.93 -10.79
C GLU A 93 -0.15 -11.10 -9.90
N GLY A 94 -1.00 -11.43 -8.93
CA GLY A 94 -0.82 -12.62 -8.11
C GLY A 94 -1.18 -13.91 -8.81
N LYS A 95 -0.82 -15.05 -8.22
CA LYS A 95 -1.18 -16.39 -8.70
C LYS A 95 -1.98 -17.15 -7.64
N LEU A 96 -2.80 -18.10 -8.08
CA LEU A 96 -3.73 -18.86 -7.23
C LEU A 96 -3.01 -19.68 -6.14
N GLU A 97 -1.72 -19.96 -6.32
CA GLU A 97 -0.88 -20.79 -5.45
C GLU A 97 -0.54 -20.11 -4.11
N ASP A 98 -0.89 -18.84 -3.92
CA ASP A 98 -0.53 -18.02 -2.76
C ASP A 98 -1.55 -18.05 -1.58
N LEU A 99 -2.52 -18.97 -1.56
CA LEU A 99 -3.62 -18.94 -0.58
C LEU A 99 -3.16 -19.23 0.88
N GLY A 100 -2.99 -18.16 1.67
CA GLY A 100 -2.80 -18.21 3.13
C GLY A 100 -2.35 -16.88 3.72
N TYR A 101 -1.14 -16.46 3.35
CA TYR A 101 -0.55 -15.15 3.66
C TYR A 101 -0.03 -14.53 2.37
N ILE A 102 -0.06 -13.20 2.25
CA ILE A 102 0.54 -12.50 1.10
C ILE A 102 2.00 -12.97 0.96
N SER A 103 2.30 -13.68 -0.13
CA SER A 103 3.62 -14.27 -0.29
C SER A 103 4.67 -13.19 -0.54
N GLU A 104 5.93 -13.51 -0.24
CA GLU A 104 7.05 -12.60 -0.51
C GLU A 104 7.13 -12.22 -2.00
N ASP A 105 6.76 -13.14 -2.90
CA ASP A 105 6.66 -12.88 -4.34
C ASP A 105 5.63 -11.78 -4.65
N ILE A 106 4.44 -11.83 -4.04
CA ILE A 106 3.43 -10.77 -4.20
C ILE A 106 3.94 -9.44 -3.67
N LEU A 107 4.52 -9.43 -2.46
CA LEU A 107 5.09 -8.21 -1.87
C LEU A 107 6.17 -7.59 -2.76
N ASN A 108 7.05 -8.41 -3.35
CA ASN A 108 8.08 -7.96 -4.27
C ASN A 108 7.48 -7.39 -5.55
N LYS A 109 6.47 -8.04 -6.15
CA LYS A 109 5.78 -7.50 -7.33
C LYS A 109 5.11 -6.15 -7.05
N ILE A 110 4.47 -6.00 -5.89
CA ILE A 110 3.87 -4.72 -5.47
C ILE A 110 4.96 -3.67 -5.31
N LYS A 111 6.06 -3.99 -4.61
CA LYS A 111 7.19 -3.09 -4.37
C LYS A 111 7.88 -2.63 -5.66
N GLU A 112 7.97 -3.50 -6.66
CA GLU A 112 8.55 -3.19 -7.97
C GLU A 112 7.62 -2.34 -8.85
N SER A 113 6.33 -2.27 -8.54
CA SER A 113 5.35 -1.54 -9.34
C SER A 113 5.34 -0.05 -9.01
N GLY A 114 5.16 0.81 -10.02
CA GLY A 114 4.94 2.24 -9.83
C GLY A 114 3.51 2.56 -9.41
N PHE A 115 2.57 1.71 -9.83
CA PHE A 115 1.13 1.86 -9.61
C PHE A 115 0.50 0.59 -9.05
N PHE A 116 -0.61 0.76 -8.35
CA PHE A 116 -1.42 -0.33 -7.84
C PHE A 116 -2.88 -0.10 -8.22
N LEU A 117 -3.51 -1.10 -8.84
CA LEU A 117 -4.92 -1.08 -9.22
C LEU A 117 -5.64 -2.25 -8.54
N ALA A 118 -6.61 -1.94 -7.69
CA ALA A 118 -7.48 -2.95 -7.09
C ALA A 118 -8.80 -3.04 -7.86
N LEU A 119 -9.21 -4.26 -8.21
CA LEU A 119 -10.55 -4.59 -8.68
C LEU A 119 -11.31 -5.28 -7.55
N LEU A 120 -12.16 -4.53 -6.86
CA LEU A 120 -13.05 -5.05 -5.83
C LEU A 120 -14.35 -5.52 -6.47
N THR A 121 -14.64 -6.81 -6.29
CA THR A 121 -15.84 -7.50 -6.78
C THR A 121 -16.48 -8.33 -5.65
N PRO A 122 -17.78 -8.63 -5.74
CA PRO A 122 -18.52 -9.35 -4.69
C PRO A 122 -17.93 -10.71 -4.33
N SER A 123 -17.59 -10.91 -3.06
CA SER A 123 -17.07 -12.18 -2.55
C SER A 123 -18.13 -12.97 -1.78
N LYS A 124 -18.70 -12.37 -0.73
CA LYS A 124 -19.74 -13.00 0.11
C LYS A 124 -20.85 -12.00 0.40
N GLU A 125 -22.09 -12.45 0.27
CA GLU A 125 -23.29 -11.66 0.53
C GLU A 125 -23.56 -11.52 2.04
N PHE A 126 -24.02 -10.34 2.44
CA PHE A 126 -24.51 -10.02 3.78
C PHE A 126 -26.04 -10.10 3.84
N LYS A 127 -26.60 -10.06 5.05
CA LYS A 127 -28.07 -10.15 5.28
C LYS A 127 -28.88 -9.00 4.66
N ASN A 128 -28.24 -7.91 4.24
CA ASN A 128 -28.85 -6.70 3.69
C ASN A 128 -28.70 -6.58 2.15
N SER A 129 -28.41 -7.68 1.44
CA SER A 129 -28.12 -7.68 -0.02
C SER A 129 -26.89 -6.85 -0.43
N ALA A 130 -26.07 -6.41 0.53
CA ALA A 130 -24.76 -5.87 0.28
C ALA A 130 -23.72 -6.99 0.25
N TYR A 131 -22.58 -6.76 -0.39
CA TYR A 131 -21.53 -7.76 -0.53
C TYR A 131 -20.24 -7.29 0.15
N SER A 132 -19.51 -8.25 0.71
CA SER A 132 -18.09 -8.09 1.04
C SER A 132 -17.22 -8.23 -0.20
N THR A 133 -15.96 -7.78 -0.10
CA THR A 133 -14.92 -8.06 -1.09
C THR A 133 -13.93 -9.13 -0.58
N SER A 134 -12.95 -9.47 -1.39
CA SER A 134 -11.89 -10.41 -0.99
C SER A 134 -10.97 -9.78 0.06
N SER A 135 -10.85 -10.41 1.24
CA SER A 135 -9.91 -9.99 2.29
C SER A 135 -8.46 -10.01 1.80
N TRP A 136 -8.13 -10.89 0.85
CA TRP A 136 -6.82 -10.94 0.21
C TRP A 136 -6.46 -9.63 -0.50
N ILE A 137 -7.39 -9.11 -1.31
CA ILE A 137 -7.17 -7.85 -2.04
C ILE A 137 -7.03 -6.68 -1.06
N LEU A 138 -7.76 -6.70 0.07
CA LEU A 138 -7.59 -5.68 1.12
C LEU A 138 -6.18 -5.72 1.74
N MET A 139 -5.58 -6.90 1.93
CA MET A 139 -4.20 -7.02 2.39
C MET A 139 -3.20 -6.50 1.35
N GLU A 140 -3.41 -6.80 0.07
CA GLU A 140 -2.57 -6.28 -1.02
C GLU A 140 -2.64 -4.75 -1.13
N ILE A 141 -3.82 -4.16 -0.96
CA ILE A 141 -3.98 -2.70 -0.88
C ILE A 141 -3.18 -2.15 0.31
N GLY A 142 -3.28 -2.76 1.49
CA GLY A 142 -2.52 -2.36 2.67
C GLY A 142 -1.01 -2.39 2.42
N ALA A 143 -0.50 -3.42 1.75
CA ALA A 143 0.90 -3.53 1.36
C ALA A 143 1.30 -2.43 0.36
N ALA A 144 0.45 -2.15 -0.64
CA ALA A 144 0.71 -1.11 -1.62
C ALA A 144 0.80 0.28 -0.99
N ILE A 145 -0.10 0.59 -0.04
CA ILE A 145 -0.05 1.81 0.76
C ILE A 145 1.24 1.89 1.56
N ALA A 146 1.61 0.80 2.26
CA ALA A 146 2.83 0.75 3.07
C ALA A 146 4.10 0.95 2.23
N PHE A 147 4.12 0.49 0.98
CA PHE A 147 5.21 0.73 0.04
C PHE A 147 5.14 2.08 -0.67
N GLY A 148 4.18 2.95 -0.37
CA GLY A 148 4.02 4.26 -1.01
C GLY A 148 3.65 4.18 -2.49
N ARG A 149 2.93 3.14 -2.91
CA ARG A 149 2.45 3.01 -4.29
C ARG A 149 1.27 3.96 -4.52
N LYS A 150 1.11 4.45 -5.76
CA LYS A 150 -0.11 5.16 -6.14
C LYS A 150 -1.25 4.15 -6.29
N VAL A 151 -2.18 4.15 -5.32
CA VAL A 151 -3.30 3.21 -5.25
C VAL A 151 -4.55 3.78 -5.91
N LEU A 152 -5.09 3.05 -6.88
CA LEU A 152 -6.39 3.28 -7.50
C LEU A 152 -7.29 2.06 -7.26
N ILE A 153 -8.55 2.31 -6.92
CA ILE A 153 -9.51 1.26 -6.57
C ILE A 153 -10.72 1.37 -7.49
N LEU A 154 -11.00 0.32 -8.25
CA LEU A 154 -12.24 0.08 -8.95
C LEU A 154 -13.12 -0.82 -8.08
N SER A 155 -14.24 -0.31 -7.60
CA SER A 155 -15.16 -1.07 -6.74
C SER A 155 -16.51 -1.26 -7.39
N GLU A 156 -17.02 -2.48 -7.39
CA GLU A 156 -18.39 -2.75 -7.80
C GLU A 156 -19.39 -2.15 -6.80
N ASP A 157 -20.49 -1.59 -7.30
CA ASP A 157 -21.45 -0.78 -6.52
C ASP A 157 -22.28 -1.57 -5.52
N CYS A 158 -22.39 -2.88 -5.69
CA CYS A 158 -23.04 -3.77 -4.73
C CYS A 158 -22.15 -4.14 -3.53
N ILE A 159 -20.87 -3.71 -3.52
CA ILE A 159 -19.98 -3.91 -2.37
C ILE A 159 -20.26 -2.82 -1.34
N ASP A 160 -20.39 -3.23 -0.08
CA ASP A 160 -20.55 -2.29 1.03
C ASP A 160 -19.32 -1.37 1.12
N GLN A 161 -19.53 -0.06 1.09
CA GLN A 161 -18.43 0.90 1.13
C GLN A 161 -17.64 0.82 2.43
N ASP A 162 -18.26 0.42 3.54
CA ASP A 162 -17.60 0.26 4.83
C ASP A 162 -16.53 -0.85 4.80
N GLU A 163 -16.57 -1.74 3.81
CA GLU A 163 -15.57 -2.78 3.63
C GLU A 163 -14.21 -2.26 3.18
N TYR A 164 -14.16 -1.10 2.51
CA TYR A 164 -12.93 -0.56 1.95
C TYR A 164 -12.72 0.93 2.26
N ALA A 165 -13.74 1.77 2.18
CA ALA A 165 -13.58 3.22 2.35
C ALA A 165 -13.28 3.64 3.81
N GLY A 166 -13.84 2.91 4.79
CA GLY A 166 -13.58 3.16 6.21
C GLY A 166 -12.28 2.54 6.75
N LYS A 167 -11.72 1.56 6.04
CA LYS A 167 -10.56 0.77 6.47
C LYS A 167 -9.24 1.19 5.80
N LEU A 168 -9.32 1.95 4.71
CA LEU A 168 -8.17 2.38 3.91
C LEU A 168 -7.89 3.88 4.08
N GLN A 169 -6.63 4.28 3.97
CA GLN A 169 -6.22 5.69 4.14
C GLN A 169 -6.92 6.61 3.11
N ARG A 170 -7.23 7.84 3.54
CA ARG A 170 -8.03 8.85 2.79
C ARG A 170 -7.49 9.19 1.39
N ASP A 171 -6.24 8.89 1.10
CA ASP A 171 -5.56 9.26 -0.15
C ASP A 171 -5.72 8.22 -1.27
N CYS A 172 -6.40 7.10 -1.00
CA CYS A 172 -6.76 6.15 -2.06
C CYS A 172 -7.86 6.74 -2.95
N GLU A 173 -7.67 6.65 -4.27
CA GLU A 173 -8.67 7.10 -5.22
C GLU A 173 -9.65 5.97 -5.55
N TYR A 174 -10.95 6.22 -5.39
CA TYR A 174 -12.00 5.25 -5.66
C TYR A 174 -12.78 5.61 -6.92
N THR A 175 -13.13 4.59 -7.70
CA THR A 175 -14.08 4.68 -8.80
C THR A 175 -15.07 3.53 -8.69
N THR A 176 -16.33 3.88 -8.39
CA THR A 176 -17.41 2.89 -8.32
C THR A 176 -17.94 2.56 -9.71
N PHE A 177 -18.24 1.28 -9.96
CA PHE A 177 -18.79 0.78 -11.22
C PHE A 177 -19.90 -0.26 -10.99
N ASN A 178 -20.68 -0.56 -12.03
CA ASN A 178 -21.39 -1.84 -12.16
C ASN A 178 -21.04 -2.46 -13.51
N ARG A 179 -21.42 -3.73 -13.70
CA ARG A 179 -21.05 -4.48 -14.91
C ARG A 179 -21.48 -3.80 -16.22
N SER A 180 -22.56 -3.01 -16.22
CA SER A 180 -23.05 -2.32 -17.42
C SER A 180 -22.22 -1.08 -17.79
N ASN A 181 -21.56 -0.43 -16.82
CA ASN A 181 -20.77 0.78 -17.04
C ASN A 181 -19.25 0.57 -16.84
N PHE A 182 -18.82 -0.68 -16.64
CA PHE A 182 -17.45 -1.02 -16.33
C PHE A 182 -16.46 -0.44 -17.35
N ASP A 183 -16.76 -0.54 -18.64
CA ASP A 183 -15.85 -0.07 -19.70
C ASP A 183 -15.62 1.45 -19.64
N ASP A 184 -16.65 2.21 -19.28
CA ASP A 184 -16.52 3.67 -19.13
C ASP A 184 -15.75 4.03 -17.87
N LYS A 185 -16.00 3.32 -16.75
CA LYS A 185 -15.26 3.52 -15.51
C LYS A 185 -13.80 3.09 -15.63
N LEU A 186 -13.52 2.05 -16.40
CA LEU A 186 -12.18 1.60 -16.73
C LEU A 186 -11.42 2.69 -17.50
N LYS A 187 -12.01 3.29 -18.54
CA LYS A 187 -11.38 4.40 -19.27
C LYS A 187 -10.99 5.55 -18.35
N VAL A 188 -11.85 5.91 -17.40
CA VAL A 188 -11.56 6.93 -16.39
C VAL A 188 -10.37 6.52 -15.51
N ALA A 189 -10.33 5.28 -15.05
CA ALA A 189 -9.23 4.75 -14.25
C ALA A 189 -7.89 4.78 -15.00
N ILE A 190 -7.88 4.32 -16.26
CA ILE A 190 -6.68 4.31 -17.12
C ILE A 190 -6.19 5.73 -17.41
N ALA A 191 -7.11 6.67 -17.69
CA ALA A 191 -6.76 8.06 -17.90
C ALA A 191 -6.11 8.69 -16.66
N ARG A 192 -6.57 8.32 -15.45
CA ARG A 192 -5.93 8.77 -14.21
C ARG A 192 -4.52 8.24 -14.06
N ILE A 193 -4.31 6.93 -14.22
CA ILE A 193 -2.96 6.32 -14.16
C ILE A 193 -2.01 7.00 -15.15
N THR A 194 -2.47 7.21 -16.39
CA THR A 194 -1.69 7.88 -17.43
C THR A 194 -1.34 9.32 -17.05
N LYS A 195 -2.32 10.09 -16.57
CA LYS A 195 -2.11 11.47 -16.13
C LYS A 195 -1.15 11.56 -14.94
N GLU A 196 -1.22 10.63 -14.00
CA GLU A 196 -0.31 10.60 -12.85
C GLU A 196 1.12 10.28 -13.28
N TRP A 197 1.31 9.40 -14.26
CA TRP A 197 2.62 9.15 -14.86
C TRP A 197 3.20 10.38 -15.57
N GLU A 198 2.38 11.07 -16.36
CA GLU A 198 2.76 12.30 -17.10
C GLU A 198 3.08 13.49 -16.19
N LYS A 199 2.58 13.53 -14.94
CA LYS A 199 2.96 14.58 -13.99
C LYS A 199 4.37 14.42 -13.46
N GLN A 200 4.92 13.21 -13.49
CA GLN A 200 6.22 12.88 -12.89
C GLN A 200 7.36 12.87 -13.92
N ASN A 201 7.06 12.89 -15.24
CA ASN A 201 8.01 12.76 -16.34
C ASN A 201 7.67 13.71 -17.49
#